data_AF-A0A3M2C6I0-F1
#
_entry.id   AF-A0A3M2C6I0-F1
#
_cell.length_a   1.000
_cell.length_b   1.000
_cell.length_c   1.000
_cell.angle_alpha   90.00
_cell.angle_beta   90.00
_cell.angle_gamma   90.00
#
_symmetry.space_group_name_H-M   'P 1'
#
loop_
_entity.id
_entity.type
_entity.pdbx_description
1 polymer ?
#
loop_
_entity_poly.entity_id
_entity_poly.type
_entity_poly.pdbx_seq_one_letter_code
_entity_poly.pdbx_strand_id
1 'polypeptide(L)'
;EVQKWLGKASVRTLYIQKASPWENGYVESFNGKLRDELLNRELFLSLAEARYVLDEWRLDYNHRRPHSSLNWQTPAAYAATLDEPVAGTLPTALMGADPPVGATPLPTALHPSINNPILSH
;
A
#
# COMPACT_ATOMS: atom_id res chain seq x y z
N GLU A 1 -10.71 13.23 22.92
CA GLU A 1 -11.06 13.67 21.55
C GLU A 1 -11.17 12.56 20.51
N VAL A 2 -10.10 11.87 20.09
CA VAL A 2 -10.16 10.87 19.00
C VAL A 2 -11.13 9.71 19.26
N GLN A 3 -11.10 9.09 20.44
CA GLN A 3 -12.04 8.01 20.80
C GLN A 3 -13.51 8.47 20.79
N LYS A 4 -13.76 9.72 21.21
CA LYS A 4 -15.11 10.31 21.18
C LYS A 4 -15.59 10.53 19.75
N TRP A 5 -14.70 10.93 18.85
CA TRP A 5 -14.98 11.05 17.42
C TRP A 5 -15.26 9.69 16.78
N LEU A 6 -14.44 8.66 17.08
CA LEU A 6 -14.65 7.29 16.59
C LEU A 6 -16.00 6.72 17.07
N GLY A 7 -16.36 6.96 18.33
CA GLY A 7 -17.65 6.56 18.89
C GLY A 7 -18.84 7.19 18.14
N LYS A 8 -18.73 8.46 17.73
CA LYS A 8 -19.75 9.13 16.90
C LYS A 8 -19.84 8.56 15.48
N ALA A 9 -18.72 8.09 14.93
CA ALA A 9 -18.66 7.47 13.61
C ALA A 9 -19.02 5.97 13.63
N SER A 10 -19.43 5.42 14.78
CA SER A 10 -19.68 3.99 14.98
C SER A 10 -18.48 3.09 14.62
N VAL A 11 -17.26 3.63 14.70
CA VAL A 11 -16.02 2.90 14.45
C VAL A 11 -15.51 2.33 15.76
N ARG A 12 -15.33 0.99 15.81
CA ARG A 12 -14.70 0.33 16.95
C ARG A 12 -13.18 0.41 16.84
N THR A 13 -12.51 0.82 17.92
CA THR A 13 -11.04 0.76 18.00
C THR A 13 -10.59 -0.65 18.35
N LEU A 14 -9.72 -1.23 17.54
CA LEU A 14 -8.96 -2.42 17.88
C LEU A 14 -7.58 -1.97 18.36
N TYR A 15 -7.24 -2.32 19.60
CA TYR A 15 -5.92 -2.08 20.15
C TYR A 15 -5.04 -3.30 19.90
N ILE A 16 -3.82 -3.06 19.45
CA ILE A 16 -2.78 -4.09 19.42
C ILE A 16 -2.46 -4.54 20.85
N GLN A 17 -2.14 -5.81 21.01
CA GLN A 17 -1.70 -6.36 22.27
C GLN A 17 -0.34 -5.77 22.66
N LYS A 18 -0.14 -5.56 23.98
CA LYS A 18 1.13 -5.04 24.47
C LYS A 18 2.24 -6.04 24.14
N ALA A 19 3.32 -5.55 23.54
CA ALA A 19 4.45 -6.36 23.07
C ALA A 19 4.15 -7.33 21.91
N SER A 20 3.21 -6.98 21.02
CA SER A 20 2.88 -7.75 19.81
C SER A 20 3.29 -7.03 18.51
N PRO A 21 4.60 -6.93 18.20
CA PRO A 21 5.10 -6.21 17.01
C PRO A 21 4.60 -6.81 15.68
N TRP A 22 4.27 -8.10 15.65
CA TRP A 22 3.76 -8.77 14.44
C TRP A 22 2.40 -8.24 13.98
N GLU A 23 1.59 -7.65 14.88
CA GLU A 23 0.30 -7.03 14.51
C GLU A 23 0.48 -5.76 13.67
N ASN A 24 1.69 -5.20 13.64
CA ASN A 24 2.02 -3.99 12.89
C ASN A 24 2.60 -4.28 11.49
N GLY A 25 2.80 -5.55 11.14
CA GLY A 25 3.54 -5.95 9.94
C GLY A 25 2.97 -5.40 8.63
N TYR A 26 1.65 -5.24 8.53
CA TYR A 26 1.01 -4.66 7.35
C TYR A 26 1.39 -3.19 7.13
N VAL A 27 1.24 -2.35 8.16
CA VAL A 27 1.54 -0.91 8.04
C VAL A 27 3.04 -0.67 7.91
N GLU A 28 3.87 -1.48 8.54
CA GLU A 28 5.32 -1.45 8.37
C GLU A 28 5.72 -1.76 6.92
N SER A 29 5.16 -2.83 6.35
CA SER A 29 5.42 -3.22 4.96
C SER A 29 4.96 -2.14 3.97
N PHE A 30 3.80 -1.54 4.21
CA PHE A 30 3.31 -0.42 3.41
C PHE A 30 4.25 0.79 3.49
N ASN A 31 4.61 1.22 4.70
CA ASN A 31 5.47 2.38 4.93
C ASN A 31 6.89 2.16 4.37
N GLY A 32 7.41 0.93 4.44
CA GLY A 32 8.67 0.55 3.81
C GLY A 32 8.61 0.75 2.30
N LYS A 33 7.60 0.18 1.62
CA LYS A 33 7.41 0.34 0.18
C LYS A 33 7.26 1.79 -0.26
N LEU A 34 6.43 2.57 0.45
CA LEU A 34 6.26 3.99 0.15
C LEU A 34 7.60 4.75 0.25
N ARG A 35 8.40 4.44 1.26
CA ARG A 35 9.71 5.07 1.44
C ARG A 35 10.67 4.68 0.32
N ASP A 36 10.80 3.39 0.04
CA ASP A 36 11.82 2.86 -0.87
C ASP A 36 11.51 3.11 -2.35
N GLU A 37 10.22 3.17 -2.71
CA GLU A 37 9.77 3.33 -4.09
C GLU A 37 9.47 4.78 -4.46
N LEU A 38 9.13 5.63 -3.49
CA LEU A 38 8.74 7.01 -3.76
C LEU A 38 9.59 8.02 -2.99
N LEU A 39 9.47 8.06 -1.65
CA LEU A 39 9.99 9.19 -0.87
C LEU A 39 11.51 9.32 -0.92
N ASN A 40 12.24 8.20 -1.04
CA ASN A 40 13.70 8.20 -1.16
C ASN A 40 14.20 8.48 -2.59
N ARG A 41 13.31 8.50 -3.59
CA ARG A 41 13.68 8.64 -5.01
C ARG A 41 13.37 10.02 -5.57
N GLU A 42 12.43 10.73 -4.96
CA GLU A 42 11.92 12.02 -5.44
C GLU A 42 12.43 13.18 -4.60
N LEU A 43 12.74 14.30 -5.27
CA LEU A 43 12.92 15.60 -4.62
C LEU A 43 11.69 16.46 -4.91
N PHE A 44 10.88 16.70 -3.89
CA PHE A 44 9.69 17.55 -4.04
C PHE A 44 10.06 19.02 -3.92
N LEU A 45 9.75 19.80 -4.95
CA LEU A 45 9.99 21.24 -5.00
C LEU A 45 8.82 22.03 -4.40
N SER A 46 7.66 21.39 -4.24
CA SER A 46 6.50 21.98 -3.56
C SER A 46 5.60 20.93 -2.90
N LEU A 47 4.78 21.39 -1.96
CA LEU A 47 3.76 20.54 -1.33
C LEU A 47 2.63 20.14 -2.29
N ALA A 48 2.35 20.97 -3.31
CA ALA A 48 1.38 20.64 -4.35
C ALA A 48 1.87 19.47 -5.21
N GLU A 49 3.13 19.51 -5.63
CA GLU A 49 3.80 18.43 -6.34
C GLU A 49 3.84 17.15 -5.50
N ALA A 50 4.28 17.25 -4.24
CA ALA A 50 4.32 16.09 -3.33
C ALA A 50 2.96 15.41 -3.21
N ARG A 51 1.87 16.18 -3.08
CA ARG A 51 0.51 15.62 -3.02
C ARG A 51 0.11 14.92 -4.31
N TYR A 52 0.35 15.55 -5.47
CA TYR A 52 0.05 14.94 -6.76
C TYR A 52 0.77 13.60 -6.94
N VAL A 53 2.09 13.58 -6.68
CA VAL A 53 2.91 12.37 -6.84
C VAL A 53 2.51 11.28 -5.84
N LEU A 54 2.22 11.65 -4.59
CA LEU A 54 1.71 10.70 -3.58
C LEU A 54 0.35 10.11 -3.97
N ASP A 55 -0.55 10.93 -4.50
CA ASP A 55 -1.88 10.47 -4.93
C ASP A 55 -1.76 9.52 -6.12
N GLU A 56 -0.91 9.83 -7.11
CA GLU A 56 -0.65 8.93 -8.24
C GLU A 56 -0.04 7.60 -7.78
N TRP A 57 0.96 7.63 -6.88
CA TRP A 57 1.55 6.41 -6.33
C TRP A 57 0.53 5.59 -5.53
N ARG A 58 -0.32 6.25 -4.73
CA ARG A 58 -1.40 5.60 -3.99
C ARG A 58 -2.42 4.94 -4.92
N LEU A 59 -2.78 5.59 -6.02
CA LEU A 59 -3.71 5.03 -7.00
C LEU A 59 -3.10 3.80 -7.69
N ASP A 60 -1.83 3.86 -8.06
CA ASP A 60 -1.12 2.73 -8.65
C ASP A 60 -1.07 1.54 -7.68
N TYR A 61 -0.62 1.78 -6.44
CA TYR A 61 -0.53 0.75 -5.40
C TYR A 61 -1.88 0.07 -5.13
N ASN A 62 -2.97 0.84 -4.98
CA ASN A 62 -4.26 0.30 -4.57
C ASN A 62 -5.06 -0.31 -5.72
N HIS A 63 -4.94 0.21 -6.95
CA HIS A 63 -5.84 -0.15 -8.05
C HIS A 63 -5.17 -0.84 -9.22
N ARG A 64 -3.84 -0.75 -9.38
CA ARG A 64 -3.15 -1.28 -10.55
C ARG A 64 -2.17 -2.39 -10.19
N ARG A 65 -1.57 -2.36 -9.01
CA ARG A 65 -0.53 -3.31 -8.61
C ARG A 65 -1.09 -4.60 -7.99
N PRO A 66 -0.78 -5.78 -8.55
CA PRO A 66 -1.09 -7.06 -7.92
C PRO A 66 -0.17 -7.36 -6.73
N HIS A 67 -0.72 -7.96 -5.68
CA HIS A 67 0.05 -8.37 -4.50
C HIS A 67 -0.03 -9.89 -4.31
N SER A 68 1.12 -10.55 -4.17
CA SER A 68 1.19 -12.01 -3.97
C SER A 68 0.47 -12.47 -2.70
N SER A 69 0.51 -11.67 -1.63
CA SER A 69 -0.23 -11.91 -0.39
C SER A 69 -1.75 -11.81 -0.56
N LEU A 70 -2.22 -11.21 -1.65
CA LEU A 70 -3.64 -11.08 -2.02
C LEU A 70 -3.98 -11.96 -3.21
N ASN A 71 -3.28 -13.09 -3.37
CA ASN A 71 -3.52 -14.04 -4.46
C ASN A 71 -3.41 -13.38 -5.86
N TRP A 72 -2.48 -12.42 -5.99
CA TRP A 72 -2.26 -11.59 -7.17
C TRP A 72 -3.44 -10.67 -7.56
N GLN A 73 -4.27 -10.30 -6.59
CA GLN A 73 -5.24 -9.21 -6.73
C GLN A 73 -4.64 -7.87 -6.33
N THR A 74 -5.26 -6.78 -6.80
CA THR A 74 -4.98 -5.44 -6.29
C THR A 74 -5.68 -5.25 -4.94
N PRO A 75 -5.17 -4.38 -4.05
CA PRO A 75 -5.81 -4.12 -2.76
C PRO A 75 -7.29 -3.71 -2.89
N ALA A 76 -7.62 -2.90 -3.89
CA ALA A 76 -9.01 -2.49 -4.15
C ALA A 76 -9.89 -3.66 -4.61
N ALA A 77 -9.37 -4.54 -5.48
CA ALA A 77 -10.12 -5.72 -5.93
C ALA A 77 -10.36 -6.69 -4.77
N TYR A 78 -9.35 -6.93 -3.93
CA TYR A 78 -9.50 -7.76 -2.74
C TYR A 78 -10.51 -7.16 -1.75
N ALA A 79 -10.44 -5.86 -1.48
CA ALA A 79 -11.39 -5.18 -0.60
C ALA A 79 -12.84 -5.32 -1.08
N ALA A 80 -13.09 -5.23 -2.40
CA ALA A 80 -14.42 -5.42 -2.95
C ALA A 80 -14.99 -6.83 -2.71
N THR A 81 -14.15 -7.85 -2.50
CA THR A 81 -14.62 -9.20 -2.14
C THR A 81 -15.11 -9.32 -0.70
N LEU A 82 -14.75 -8.35 0.16
CA LEU A 82 -15.14 -8.33 1.58
C LEU A 82 -16.51 -7.69 1.81
N ASP A 83 -17.05 -6.98 0.81
CA ASP A 83 -18.40 -6.38 0.85
C ASP A 83 -19.52 -7.38 0.51
N GLU A 84 -19.18 -8.62 0.15
CA GLU A 84 -20.15 -9.71 0.03
C GLU A 84 -20.63 -10.14 1.44
N PRO A 85 -21.94 -10.32 1.68
CA PRO A 85 -22.49 -10.57 3.02
C PRO A 85 -22.21 -12.01 3.46
N VAL A 86 -20.98 -12.32 3.82
CA VAL A 86 -20.65 -13.49 4.61
C VAL A 86 -20.69 -13.09 6.09
N ALA A 87 -21.66 -13.66 6.79
CA ALA A 87 -21.84 -13.51 8.21
C ALA A 87 -20.52 -13.73 8.98
N GLY A 88 -19.97 -12.65 9.54
CA GLY A 88 -19.27 -12.68 10.83
C GLY A 88 -17.96 -13.44 10.92
N THR A 89 -17.18 -13.59 9.85
CA THR A 89 -15.83 -14.17 9.97
C THR A 89 -14.81 -13.33 9.21
N LEU A 90 -13.91 -12.65 9.94
CA LEU A 90 -12.72 -12.06 9.35
C LEU A 90 -11.93 -13.17 8.64
N PRO A 91 -11.48 -12.99 7.38
CA PRO A 91 -10.74 -14.03 6.68
C PRO A 91 -9.48 -14.44 7.47
N THR A 92 -9.32 -15.74 7.67
CA THR A 92 -8.21 -16.42 8.36
C THR A 92 -6.81 -16.10 7.80
N ALA A 93 -6.71 -15.35 6.68
CA ALA A 93 -5.46 -14.94 6.05
C ALA A 93 -4.59 -14.00 6.93
N LEU A 94 -5.13 -13.37 7.96
CA LEU A 94 -4.38 -12.49 8.87
C LEU A 94 -3.68 -13.22 10.04
N MET A 95 -3.86 -14.53 10.20
CA MET A 95 -3.42 -15.28 11.40
C MET A 95 -2.29 -16.30 11.16
N GLY A 96 -1.62 -16.31 10.01
CA GLY A 96 -0.58 -17.33 9.77
C GLY A 96 0.39 -17.13 8.62
N ALA A 97 0.52 -15.94 8.05
CA ALA A 97 1.56 -15.71 7.05
C ALA A 97 2.88 -15.35 7.76
N ASP A 98 3.75 -16.35 7.94
CA ASP A 98 5.16 -16.12 8.17
C ASP A 98 5.70 -15.14 7.09
N PRO A 99 6.59 -14.19 7.45
CA PRO A 99 7.17 -13.29 6.46
C PRO A 99 7.96 -14.13 5.44
N PRO A 100 7.80 -13.90 4.12
CA PRO A 100 8.62 -14.60 3.15
C PRO A 100 10.08 -14.18 3.35
N VAL A 101 10.89 -15.11 3.88
CA VAL A 101 12.34 -15.06 3.83
C VAL A 101 12.73 -15.00 2.35
N GLY A 102 13.33 -13.87 1.94
CA GLY A 102 13.84 -13.69 0.58
C GLY A 102 12.97 -12.79 -0.29
N ALA A 103 12.89 -11.49 0.05
CA ALA A 103 12.64 -10.48 -0.96
C ALA A 103 13.83 -10.48 -1.94
N THR A 104 13.71 -11.22 -3.03
CA THR A 104 14.61 -11.14 -4.17
C THR A 104 14.51 -9.71 -4.72
N PRO A 105 15.62 -9.01 -5.00
CA PRO A 105 15.53 -7.71 -5.68
C PRO A 105 14.91 -7.93 -7.06
N LEU A 106 13.86 -7.15 -7.37
CA LEU A 106 13.23 -7.17 -8.69
C LEU A 106 14.27 -6.75 -9.75
N PRO A 107 14.37 -7.43 -10.90
CA PRO A 107 15.36 -7.08 -11.93
C PRO A 107 15.17 -5.65 -12.43
N THR A 108 16.29 -4.93 -12.59
CA THR A 108 16.35 -3.59 -13.17
C THR A 108 15.63 -3.57 -14.52
N ALA A 109 14.46 -2.94 -14.58
CA ALA A 109 13.77 -2.72 -15.83
C ALA A 109 14.64 -1.84 -16.73
N LEU A 110 15.01 -2.40 -17.88
CA LEU A 110 15.71 -1.73 -18.96
C LEU A 110 14.93 -0.47 -19.38
N HIS A 111 15.66 0.64 -19.44
CA HIS A 111 15.20 1.93 -19.92
C HIS A 111 14.63 1.83 -21.36
N PRO A 112 13.34 2.15 -21.60
CA PRO A 112 12.89 2.44 -22.94
C PRO A 112 13.28 3.88 -23.27
N SER A 113 14.17 4.02 -24.25
CA SER A 113 14.42 5.27 -24.98
C SER A 113 13.10 5.92 -25.38
N ILE A 114 12.80 7.09 -24.81
CA ILE A 114 11.82 8.01 -25.40
C ILE A 114 12.62 8.97 -26.27
N ASN A 115 12.72 8.63 -27.55
CA ASN A 115 13.09 9.55 -28.61
C ASN A 115 12.04 10.68 -28.66
N ASN A 116 12.40 11.88 -28.22
CA ASN A 116 11.68 13.10 -28.58
C ASN A 116 12.29 13.66 -29.87
N PRO A 117 11.60 13.66 -31.02
CA PRO A 117 11.94 14.58 -32.09
C PRO A 117 11.38 15.96 -31.72
N ILE A 118 12.10 17.04 -32.02
CA ILE A 118 11.57 18.27 -32.63
C ILE A 118 12.68 19.34 -32.80
N LEU A 119 12.83 19.73 -34.08
CA LEU A 119 13.26 21.01 -34.68
C LEU A 119 14.72 21.47 -34.63
N SER A 120 15.36 21.28 -35.80
CA SER A 120 16.07 22.29 -36.61
C SER A 120 16.00 23.76 -36.15
N HIS A 121 17.14 24.37 -35.86
CA HIS A 121 17.92 25.24 -36.76
C HIS A 121 19.24 25.65 -36.11
#